data_AF-A0A8H3X080-F1
#
_entry.id   AF-A0A8H3X080-F1
#
_cell.length_a   1.000
_cell.length_b   1.000
_cell.length_c   1.000
_cell.angle_alpha   90.00
_cell.angle_beta   90.00
_cell.angle_gamma   90.00
#
_symmetry.space_group_name_H-M   'P 1'
#
loop_
_entity.id
_entity.type
_entity.pdbx_description
1 polymer ?
#
loop_
_entity_poly.entity_id
_entity_poly.type
_entity_poly.pdbx_seq_one_letter_code
_entity_poly.pdbx_strand_id
1 'polypeptide(L)'
;MVLDGQLYKWFKANEHLATRVWSAQTTFTLPNGDILGPDAALILRDRWDILPSHKREKFPMVAPNFIIEEDVLVDPIMHPPIVRIYKADSDISSVTWKELKNSQTIDSRSSWI
;
A
#
# COMPACT_ATOMS: atom_id res chain seq x y z
N MET A 1 -1.62 -5.62 -14.12
CA MET A 1 -1.33 -4.44 -14.98
C MET A 1 -2.44 -3.39 -15.02
N VAL A 2 -3.73 -3.75 -14.83
CA VAL A 2 -4.84 -2.76 -14.82
C VAL A 2 -4.89 -1.98 -13.51
N LEU A 3 -4.67 -2.63 -12.36
CA LEU A 3 -4.76 -1.98 -11.05
C LEU A 3 -3.61 -1.00 -10.78
N ASP A 4 -2.38 -1.32 -11.19
CA ASP A 4 -1.24 -0.39 -11.12
C ASP A 4 -1.54 0.92 -11.87
N GLY A 5 -2.16 0.80 -13.04
CA GLY A 5 -2.56 1.95 -13.86
C GLY A 5 -3.64 2.80 -13.19
N GLN A 6 -4.59 2.17 -12.48
CA GLN A 6 -5.63 2.90 -11.73
C GLN A 6 -5.06 3.57 -10.48
N LEU A 7 -4.19 2.87 -9.73
CA LEU A 7 -3.49 3.43 -8.58
C LEU A 7 -2.60 4.62 -8.98
N TYR A 8 -1.91 4.51 -10.11
CA TYR A 8 -1.10 5.60 -10.66
C TYR A 8 -1.96 6.80 -11.06
N LYS A 9 -3.10 6.59 -11.72
CA LYS A 9 -4.05 7.67 -12.05
C LYS A 9 -4.55 8.38 -10.78
N TRP A 10 -4.91 7.63 -9.75
CA TRP A 10 -5.30 8.20 -8.46
C TRP A 10 -4.16 9.02 -7.86
N PHE A 11 -2.94 8.48 -7.84
CA PHE A 11 -1.75 9.20 -7.36
C PHE A 11 -1.54 10.52 -8.11
N LYS A 12 -1.60 10.51 -9.45
CA LYS A 12 -1.44 11.72 -10.28
C LYS A 12 -2.48 12.80 -9.99
N ALA A 13 -3.70 12.42 -9.63
CA ALA A 13 -4.74 13.36 -9.23
C ALA A 13 -4.59 13.85 -7.77
N ASN A 14 -3.77 13.17 -6.95
CA ASN A 14 -3.65 13.38 -5.51
C ASN A 14 -2.17 13.50 -5.05
N GLU A 15 -1.29 14.08 -5.86
CA GLU A 15 0.17 14.12 -5.59
C GLU A 15 0.54 14.82 -4.28
N HIS A 16 -0.36 15.63 -3.73
CA HIS A 16 -0.20 16.26 -2.42
C HIS A 16 -0.40 15.28 -1.25
N LEU A 17 -1.14 14.18 -1.44
CA LEU A 17 -1.45 13.18 -0.40
C LEU A 17 -0.45 12.03 -0.35
N ALA A 18 0.29 11.79 -1.42
CA ALA A 18 1.14 10.61 -1.57
C ALA A 18 2.51 10.94 -2.15
N THR A 19 3.51 10.14 -1.80
CA THR A 19 4.88 10.38 -2.28
C THR A 19 5.08 9.81 -3.68
N ARG A 20 4.74 8.54 -3.87
CA ARG A 20 4.97 7.79 -5.11
C ARG A 20 4.14 6.49 -5.10
N VAL A 21 3.94 5.93 -6.29
CA VAL A 21 3.54 4.53 -6.49
C VAL A 21 4.77 3.67 -6.79
N TRP A 22 4.94 2.59 -6.03
CA TRP A 22 5.91 1.53 -6.27
C TRP A 22 5.24 0.37 -6.99
N SER A 23 5.93 -0.24 -7.94
CA SER A 23 5.51 -1.48 -8.61
C SER A 23 6.26 -2.69 -8.06
N ALA A 24 5.91 -3.89 -8.54
CA ALA A 24 6.35 -5.25 -8.17
C ALA A 24 7.86 -5.52 -7.96
N GLN A 25 8.73 -4.52 -8.16
CA GLN A 25 10.18 -4.61 -7.96
C GLN A 25 10.66 -4.02 -6.63
N THR A 26 9.75 -3.53 -5.78
CA THR A 26 10.10 -2.92 -4.49
C THR A 26 9.69 -3.84 -3.34
N THR A 27 10.62 -4.07 -2.42
CA THR A 27 10.34 -4.72 -1.15
C THR A 27 10.34 -3.70 -0.01
N PHE A 28 9.45 -3.92 0.95
CA PHE A 28 9.31 -3.11 2.15
C PHE A 28 9.59 -3.95 3.38
N THR A 29 10.36 -3.42 4.32
CA THR A 29 10.56 -4.05 5.62
C THR A 29 9.58 -3.43 6.62
N LEU A 30 8.68 -4.25 7.16
CA LEU A 30 7.75 -3.86 8.20
C LEU A 30 8.48 -3.62 9.53
N PRO A 31 7.89 -2.85 10.47
CA PRO A 31 8.52 -2.58 11.76
C PRO A 31 8.84 -3.84 12.59
N ASN A 32 8.09 -4.93 12.40
CA ASN A 32 8.33 -6.22 13.04
C ASN A 32 9.40 -7.08 12.34
N GLY A 33 9.98 -6.60 11.24
CA GLY A 33 11.00 -7.30 10.46
C GLY A 33 10.48 -8.09 9.27
N ASP A 34 9.16 -8.22 9.10
CA ASP A 34 8.59 -8.93 7.94
C ASP A 34 8.88 -8.19 6.63
N ILE A 35 9.00 -8.94 5.54
CA ILE A 35 9.26 -8.40 4.20
C ILE A 35 8.00 -8.52 3.36
N LEU A 36 7.53 -7.40 2.79
CA LEU A 36 6.43 -7.35 1.83
C LEU A 36 6.96 -7.06 0.43
N GLY A 37 6.56 -7.87 -0.55
CA GLY A 37 6.82 -7.65 -1.98
C GLY A 37 5.51 -7.52 -2.75
N PRO A 38 4.83 -6.36 -2.68
CA PRO A 38 3.54 -6.17 -3.33
C PRO A 38 3.68 -5.88 -4.83
N ASP A 39 2.65 -6.19 -5.62
CA ASP A 39 2.62 -5.85 -7.05
C ASP A 39 2.49 -4.34 -7.27
N ALA A 40 1.76 -3.67 -6.38
CA ALA A 40 1.67 -2.22 -6.30
C ALA A 40 1.65 -1.75 -4.85
N ALA A 41 2.31 -0.64 -4.55
CA ALA A 41 2.30 -0.03 -3.23
C ALA A 41 2.26 1.50 -3.30
N LEU A 42 1.64 2.11 -2.29
CA LEU A 42 1.63 3.55 -2.10
C LEU A 42 1.85 3.91 -0.62
N ILE A 43 2.66 4.95 -0.39
CA ILE A 43 2.91 5.56 0.92
C ILE A 43 2.38 6.99 0.87
N LEU A 44 1.59 7.36 1.87
CA LEU A 44 1.08 8.72 2.04
C LEU A 44 2.21 9.66 2.47
N ARG A 45 2.12 10.91 2.02
CA ARG A 45 3.16 11.93 2.20
C ARG A 45 3.46 12.19 3.67
N ASP A 46 2.43 12.33 4.51
CA ASP A 46 2.60 12.57 5.94
C ASP A 46 3.39 11.44 6.63
N ARG A 47 3.16 10.18 6.24
CA ARG A 47 3.93 9.04 6.77
C ARG A 47 5.37 9.06 6.25
N TRP A 48 5.55 9.41 4.98
CA TRP A 48 6.88 9.49 4.37
C TRP A 48 7.75 10.59 4.97
N ASP A 49 7.17 11.76 5.22
CA ASP A 49 7.92 12.95 5.65
C ASP A 49 8.37 12.87 7.11
N ILE A 50 7.70 12.07 7.94
CA ILE A 50 8.12 11.76 9.33
C ILE A 50 9.32 10.80 9.37
N LEU A 51 9.58 10.05 8.28
CA LEU A 51 10.68 9.07 8.28
C LEU A 51 12.06 9.77 8.25
N PRO A 52 13.01 9.30 9.09
CA PRO A 52 14.41 9.65 8.93
C PRO A 52 14.90 9.36 7.51
N SER A 53 15.84 10.16 7.00
CA SER A 53 16.38 9.99 5.63
C SER A 53 16.92 8.58 5.36
N HIS A 54 17.61 7.96 6.33
CA HIS A 54 18.13 6.60 6.21
C HIS A 54 17.06 5.52 6.05
N LYS A 55 15.81 5.77 6.48
CA LYS A 55 14.68 4.86 6.28
C LYS A 55 13.96 5.05 4.94
N ARG A 56 14.32 6.08 4.17
CA ARG A 56 13.74 6.45 2.88
C ARG A 56 14.59 6.02 1.68
N GLU A 57 15.58 5.17 1.92
CA GLU A 57 16.48 4.64 0.89
C GLU A 57 15.77 3.65 -0.05
N LYS A 58 16.54 2.98 -0.92
CA LYS A 58 16.01 2.10 -1.99
C LYS A 58 15.08 0.99 -1.47
N PHE A 59 15.25 0.58 -0.22
CA PHE A 59 14.38 -0.36 0.50
C PHE A 59 13.79 0.34 1.73
N PRO A 60 12.63 1.00 1.59
CA PRO A 60 12.07 1.77 2.69
C PRO A 60 11.71 0.86 3.87
N MET A 61 12.20 1.22 5.06
CA MET A 61 11.84 0.53 6.32
C MET A 61 10.52 1.10 6.87
N VAL A 62 9.46 0.98 6.08
CA VAL A 62 8.13 1.47 6.40
C VAL A 62 7.08 0.60 5.72
N ALA A 63 5.98 0.34 6.41
CA ALA A 63 4.83 -0.29 5.78
C ALA A 63 4.15 0.67 4.79
N PRO A 64 3.90 0.25 3.54
CA PRO A 64 3.02 0.98 2.64
C PRO A 64 1.66 1.26 3.27
N ASN A 65 1.01 2.37 2.94
CA ASN A 65 -0.36 2.63 3.38
C ASN A 65 -1.36 1.73 2.64
N PHE A 66 -1.05 1.41 1.39
CA PHE A 66 -1.91 0.67 0.49
C PHE A 66 -1.05 -0.29 -0.33
N ILE A 67 -1.44 -1.57 -0.38
CA ILE A 67 -0.84 -2.56 -1.27
C ILE A 67 -1.90 -3.28 -2.10
N ILE A 68 -1.48 -3.70 -3.29
CA ILE A 68 -2.23 -4.61 -4.16
C ILE A 68 -1.34 -5.83 -4.42
N GLU A 69 -1.93 -7.01 -4.26
CA GLU A 69 -1.37 -8.30 -4.69
C GLU A 69 -2.31 -8.89 -5.76
N GLU A 70 -1.79 -9.01 -6.99
CA GLU A 70 -2.43 -9.63 -8.17
C GLU A 70 -1.78 -11.00 -8.44
N ASP A 71 -2.54 -12.09 -8.30
CA ASP A 71 -2.05 -13.42 -8.69
C ASP A 71 -2.26 -13.63 -10.20
N VAL A 72 -1.28 -13.22 -11.01
CA VAL A 72 -1.44 -13.06 -12.48
C VAL A 72 -1.61 -14.40 -13.23
N LEU A 73 -1.27 -15.53 -12.62
CA LEU A 73 -1.21 -16.84 -13.29
C LEU A 73 -2.41 -17.76 -13.03
N VAL A 74 -3.40 -17.32 -12.25
CA VAL A 74 -4.53 -18.17 -11.84
C VAL A 74 -5.86 -17.45 -12.10
N ASP A 75 -6.92 -18.21 -12.42
CA ASP A 75 -8.25 -17.68 -12.72
C ASP A 75 -8.68 -16.66 -11.64
N PRO A 76 -8.95 -15.38 -11.99
CA PRO A 76 -9.32 -14.33 -11.03
C PRO A 76 -10.62 -14.61 -10.27
N ILE A 77 -11.43 -15.57 -10.73
CA ILE A 77 -12.58 -16.08 -9.96
C ILE A 77 -12.11 -16.95 -8.79
N MET A 78 -11.10 -17.78 -9.02
CA MET A 78 -10.54 -18.68 -8.01
C MET A 78 -9.52 -17.97 -7.11
N HIS A 79 -8.82 -16.96 -7.64
CA HIS A 79 -7.78 -16.17 -6.96
C HIS A 79 -8.03 -14.68 -7.17
N PRO A 80 -9.02 -14.09 -6.46
CA PRO A 80 -9.29 -12.67 -6.62
C PRO A 80 -8.12 -11.83 -6.10
N PRO A 81 -7.87 -10.65 -6.69
CA PRO A 81 -6.85 -9.74 -6.21
C PRO A 81 -7.10 -9.39 -4.75
N ILE A 82 -6.02 -9.37 -3.97
CA ILE A 82 -6.07 -9.04 -2.55
C ILE A 82 -5.58 -7.60 -2.40
N VAL A 83 -6.39 -6.79 -1.71
CA VAL A 83 -5.99 -5.45 -1.32
C VAL A 83 -5.82 -5.43 0.19
N ARG A 84 -4.67 -4.95 0.69
CA ARG A 84 -4.48 -4.68 2.11
C ARG A 84 -4.23 -3.20 2.35
N ILE A 85 -4.94 -2.65 3.33
CA ILE A 85 -4.77 -1.28 3.80
C ILE A 85 -4.08 -1.34 5.15
N TYR A 86 -2.90 -0.72 5.27
CA TYR A 86 -2.13 -0.71 6.51
C TYR A 86 -2.24 0.63 7.23
N LYS A 87 -2.58 0.55 8.51
CA LYS A 87 -2.57 1.68 9.44
C LYS A 87 -1.39 1.51 10.40
N ALA A 88 -0.48 2.49 10.37
CA ALA A 88 0.57 2.62 11.36
C ALA A 88 0.09 3.43 12.57
N ASP A 89 0.70 3.21 13.72
CA ASP A 89 0.66 4.15 14.84
C ASP A 89 1.39 5.47 14.51
N SER A 90 1.30 6.43 15.43
CA SER A 90 1.84 7.78 15.23
C SER A 90 3.35 7.83 15.09
N ASP A 91 4.07 6.88 15.70
CA ASP A 91 5.53 6.78 15.64
C ASP A 91 6.04 5.78 14.59
N ILE A 92 5.12 5.14 13.86
CA ILE A 92 5.39 4.20 12.76
C ILE A 92 6.12 2.94 13.27
N SER A 93 6.08 2.67 14.58
CA SER A 93 6.72 1.52 15.21
C SER A 93 5.88 0.24 15.12
N SER A 94 4.58 0.37 14.86
CA SER A 94 3.68 -0.77 14.69
C SER A 94 2.68 -0.53 13.56
N VAL A 95 2.20 -1.63 12.97
CA VAL A 95 1.19 -1.58 11.92
C VAL A 95 0.10 -2.62 12.13
N THR A 96 -1.13 -2.24 11.78
CA THR A 96 -2.28 -3.13 11.65
C THR A 96 -2.76 -3.07 10.21
N TRP A 97 -3.45 -4.11 9.74
CA TRP A 97 -3.98 -4.14 8.37
C TRP A 97 -5.41 -4.64 8.31
N LYS A 98 -6.12 -4.17 7.29
CA LYS A 98 -7.41 -4.72 6.87
C LYS A 98 -7.25 -5.29 5.46
N GLU A 99 -7.56 -6.57 5.31
CA GLU A 99 -7.63 -7.23 4.01
C GLU A 99 -9.02 -7.06 3.41
N LEU A 100 -9.06 -6.77 2.12
CA LEU A 100 -10.25 -6.60 1.32
C LEU A 100 -10.20 -7.61 0.17
N LYS A 101 -11.20 -8.49 0.14
CA LYS A 101 -11.41 -9.50 -0.91
C LYS A 101 -12.64 -9.11 -1.73
N ASN A 102 -12.59 -9.27 -3.05
CA ASN A 102 -13.73 -9.05 -3.94
C ASN A 102 -14.42 -7.68 -3.80
N SER A 103 -13.69 -6.65 -3.35
CA SER A 103 -14.24 -5.31 -3.15
C SER A 103 -14.47 -4.64 -4.50
N GLN A 104 -15.67 -4.77 -5.06
CA GLN A 104 -16.04 -4.05 -6.28
C GLN A 104 -16.33 -2.55 -6.02
N THR A 105 -16.64 -2.18 -4.77
CA THR A 105 -16.79 -0.79 -4.35
C THR A 105 -16.55 -0.67 -2.84
N ILE A 106 -15.65 0.23 -2.41
CA ILE A 106 -15.64 0.72 -1.02
C ILE A 106 -16.29 2.10 -1.08
N ASP A 107 -17.57 2.19 -0.69
CA ASP A 107 -18.20 3.50 -0.51
C ASP A 107 -17.50 4.22 0.65
N SER A 108 -17.07 5.47 0.44
CA SER A 108 -16.33 6.28 1.42
C SER A 108 -17.22 6.81 2.54
N ARG A 109 -18.22 6.03 2.99
CA ARG A 109 -19.02 6.31 4.17
C ARG A 109 -18.57 5.42 5.33
N SER A 110 -17.30 5.53 5.71
CA SER A 110 -16.89 5.08 7.04
C SER A 110 -17.32 6.13 8.05
N SER A 111 -18.45 5.90 8.71
CA SER A 111 -18.77 6.54 9.99
C SER A 111 -17.70 6.10 10.99
N TRP A 112 -16.76 7.00 11.27
CA TRP A 112 -15.88 6.90 12.43
C TRP A 112 -16.74 7.11 13.68
N ILE A 113 -16.95 6.04 14.44
CA ILE A 113 -17.35 6.08 15.85
C ILE A 113 -16.32 5.24 16.60
#